data_AF-A0A7V9TCI2-F1
#
_entry.id   AF-A0A7V9TCI2-F1
#
_cell.length_a   1.000
_cell.length_b   1.000
_cell.length_c   1.000
_cell.angle_alpha   90.00
_cell.angle_beta   90.00
_cell.angle_gamma   90.00
#
_symmetry.space_group_name_H-M   'P 1'
#
loop_
_entity.id
_entity.type
_entity.pdbx_description
1 polymer ?
#
loop_
_entity_poly.entity_id
_entity_poly.type
_entity_poly.pdbx_seq_one_letter_code
_entity_poly.pdbx_strand_id
1 'polypeptide(L)'
;MFVLKPIRDFSPLRLALVIFVLSIFWSGSACNRSAETTKVKTPHAASDGPSINENPNPHQTGNPAAGRDVFRFETFGNEGFWTDAARLPKGMLDAKFTPKQALEAGLQVDVEAIEPAMRKVMEAELKTDMSPQNAPMLNDPKAAVALINANAVVGVVPKDSNGDGKLDITAGDKVGISCTICHTITDKSVFDLPGGGSVGRRVDGPAALTLNVGKLLAMAANSRAFYPNLQQTFIGVSIGRAPSGLGPDSTEADVDAYLSNPQYYPVGTFDETQDGNGNPVKNTPLFRQDLAAPYGTAGEFSKLDDISNSSYTTNLDPTTLLTPEGRQFLEMKAGPAGKQMAGEYEKILKETGVTGYPFVRAELVGKAGDPASIVARRVDNQKLLDMNAYLDSLPAPAGAKVNEETAARGRELFRTSCTQCHNV
;
A
#
# COMPACT_ATOMS: atom_id res chain seq x y z
N MET A 1 56.11 -4.17 1.71
CA MET A 1 57.13 -4.37 2.77
C MET A 1 56.39 -4.90 3.99
N PHE A 2 56.70 -6.14 4.39
CA PHE A 2 56.05 -7.03 5.39
C PHE A 2 54.55 -7.34 5.18
N VAL A 3 54.06 -8.45 4.58
CA VAL A 3 54.40 -9.90 4.50
C VAL A 3 53.67 -10.77 5.55
N LEU A 4 52.76 -11.61 5.01
CA LEU A 4 52.30 -12.97 5.40
C LEU A 4 51.19 -13.23 6.47
N LYS A 5 50.09 -13.79 5.95
CA LYS A 5 49.07 -14.75 6.47
C LYS A 5 49.73 -16.10 6.92
N PRO A 6 48.97 -17.17 7.30
CA PRO A 6 47.91 -17.41 8.32
C PRO A 6 48.26 -18.68 9.16
N ILE A 7 47.32 -19.32 9.90
CA ILE A 7 47.03 -20.80 9.90
C ILE A 7 46.26 -21.30 11.16
N ARG A 8 45.08 -21.87 10.86
CA ARG A 8 44.38 -23.09 11.33
C ARG A 8 44.03 -23.37 12.80
N ASP A 9 42.73 -23.69 12.95
CA ASP A 9 42.08 -24.90 13.52
C ASP A 9 42.64 -25.53 14.80
N PHE A 10 41.74 -25.86 15.73
CA PHE A 10 41.46 -27.24 16.17
C PHE A 10 40.37 -27.24 17.27
N SER A 11 39.19 -27.76 16.94
CA SER A 11 38.30 -28.43 17.91
C SER A 11 38.72 -29.91 18.01
N PRO A 12 38.53 -30.58 19.16
CA PRO A 12 37.42 -31.55 19.21
C PRO A 12 36.75 -31.75 20.59
N LEU A 13 35.43 -32.00 20.52
CA LEU A 13 34.64 -33.04 21.21
C LEU A 13 35.27 -33.71 22.46
N ARG A 14 34.63 -33.62 23.65
CA ARG A 14 34.42 -34.77 24.57
C ARG A 14 33.18 -34.63 25.47
N LEU A 15 32.41 -35.71 25.40
CA LEU A 15 31.27 -36.19 26.16
C LEU A 15 31.59 -36.40 27.66
N ALA A 16 30.71 -36.01 28.58
CA ALA A 16 30.56 -36.69 29.87
C ALA A 16 29.19 -36.41 30.52
N LEU A 17 28.51 -37.51 30.81
CA LEU A 17 27.20 -37.72 31.40
C LEU A 17 27.35 -37.82 32.92
N VAL A 18 26.49 -37.15 33.71
CA VAL A 18 26.24 -37.56 35.12
C VAL A 18 24.73 -37.46 35.40
N ILE A 19 24.20 -38.56 35.94
CA ILE A 19 22.79 -38.90 36.16
C ILE A 19 22.51 -39.00 37.66
N PHE A 20 21.35 -38.49 38.07
CA PHE A 20 20.49 -38.77 39.26
C PHE A 20 20.95 -38.39 40.67
N VAL A 21 20.02 -37.84 41.47
CA VAL A 21 19.11 -38.59 42.38
C VAL A 21 17.89 -37.71 42.78
N LEU A 22 16.73 -38.38 42.88
CA LEU A 22 15.40 -37.92 43.29
C LEU A 22 15.32 -37.34 44.71
N SER A 23 14.31 -36.49 44.96
CA SER A 23 13.49 -36.56 46.17
C SER A 23 12.07 -36.04 45.90
N ILE A 24 11.10 -36.94 46.07
CA ILE A 24 9.65 -36.73 46.00
C ILE A 24 9.18 -36.18 47.35
N PHE A 25 8.35 -35.14 47.34
CA PHE A 25 7.35 -34.94 48.40
C PHE A 25 6.00 -34.57 47.78
N TRP A 26 5.02 -35.43 48.08
CA TRP A 26 3.62 -35.32 47.73
C TRP A 26 2.87 -34.83 48.98
N SER A 27 2.06 -33.78 48.84
CA SER A 27 0.95 -33.52 49.77
C SER A 27 -0.17 -32.88 48.95
N GLY A 28 -1.30 -33.57 48.90
CA GLY A 28 -2.43 -33.24 48.04
C GLY A 28 -3.38 -32.22 48.65
N SER A 29 -4.25 -31.69 47.81
CA SER A 29 -5.64 -31.38 48.14
C SER A 29 -6.49 -31.26 46.88
N ALA A 30 -7.77 -31.58 47.06
CA ALA A 30 -8.77 -32.00 46.08
C ALA A 30 -9.24 -30.92 45.07
N CYS A 31 -9.72 -31.45 43.94
CA CYS A 31 -10.81 -30.99 43.06
C CYS A 31 -11.15 -29.49 42.99
N ASN A 32 -10.98 -28.92 41.78
CA ASN A 32 -12.13 -28.44 41.02
C ASN A 32 -11.80 -28.36 39.52
N ARG A 33 -12.52 -29.13 38.70
CA ARG A 33 -12.56 -28.96 37.24
C ARG A 33 -13.53 -27.81 36.95
N SER A 34 -12.98 -26.64 36.64
CA SER A 34 -13.70 -25.63 35.88
C SER A 34 -13.16 -25.65 34.46
N ALA A 35 -14.05 -25.89 33.50
CA ALA A 35 -13.75 -25.84 32.08
C ALA A 35 -13.23 -24.45 31.73
N GLU A 36 -11.91 -24.35 31.51
CA GLU A 36 -11.30 -23.15 30.95
C GLU A 36 -11.64 -23.16 29.47
N THR A 37 -12.69 -22.42 29.11
CA THR A 37 -12.97 -22.03 27.73
C THR A 37 -11.68 -21.47 27.15
N THR A 38 -11.14 -22.15 26.15
CA THR A 38 -10.03 -21.69 25.33
C THR A 38 -10.39 -20.31 24.80
N LYS A 39 -9.87 -19.26 25.45
CA LYS A 39 -9.85 -17.91 24.88
C LYS A 39 -9.08 -18.02 23.56
N VAL A 40 -9.81 -17.93 22.46
CA VAL A 40 -9.23 -17.60 21.16
C VAL A 40 -8.33 -16.40 21.38
N LYS A 41 -7.03 -16.55 21.12
CA LYS A 41 -6.06 -15.45 21.16
C LYS A 41 -6.54 -14.40 20.17
N THR A 42 -7.15 -13.33 20.67
CA THR A 42 -7.34 -12.11 19.89
C THR A 42 -5.96 -11.63 19.43
N PRO A 43 -5.78 -11.29 18.15
CA PRO A 43 -4.63 -10.50 17.73
C PRO A 43 -4.56 -9.24 18.61
N HIS A 44 -3.35 -8.79 18.95
CA HIS A 44 -3.10 -7.73 19.92
C HIS A 44 -3.99 -6.50 19.61
N ALA A 45 -4.83 -6.11 20.57
CA ALA A 45 -5.72 -4.96 20.43
C ALA A 45 -4.91 -3.68 20.15
N ALA A 46 -5.38 -2.88 19.20
CA ALA A 46 -4.78 -1.58 18.87
C ALA A 46 -4.67 -0.70 20.13
N SER A 47 -3.64 0.14 20.18
CA SER A 47 -3.37 1.05 21.29
C SER A 47 -3.63 2.48 20.85
N ASP A 48 -4.28 3.28 21.68
CA ASP A 48 -4.59 4.68 21.35
C ASP A 48 -3.33 5.57 21.27
N GLY A 49 -2.13 5.01 21.49
CA GLY A 49 -0.86 5.75 21.45
C GLY A 49 -0.74 6.72 22.63
N PRO A 50 0.22 7.66 22.59
CA PRO A 50 0.28 8.71 23.59
C PRO A 50 -0.96 9.61 23.47
N SER A 51 -1.57 9.96 24.62
CA SER A 51 -2.61 10.97 24.68
C SER A 51 -2.04 12.34 24.34
N ILE A 52 -2.78 13.13 23.55
CA ILE A 52 -2.48 14.54 23.33
C ILE A 52 -3.38 15.40 24.21
N ASN A 53 -2.79 16.33 24.95
CA ASN A 53 -3.56 17.36 25.66
C ASN A 53 -3.87 18.53 24.72
N GLU A 54 -2.94 18.84 23.81
CA GLU A 54 -3.06 19.81 22.73
C GLU A 54 -2.50 19.17 21.47
N ASN A 55 -3.19 19.32 20.34
CA ASN A 55 -2.69 18.84 19.05
C ASN A 55 -1.53 19.76 18.62
N PRO A 56 -0.29 19.24 18.46
CA PRO A 56 0.84 20.06 18.04
C PRO A 56 0.71 20.58 16.61
N ASN A 57 -0.13 19.96 15.78
CA ASN A 57 -0.37 20.29 14.38
C ASN A 57 -1.88 20.42 14.11
N PRO A 58 -2.53 21.47 14.64
CA PRO A 58 -3.97 21.64 14.48
C PRO A 58 -4.29 21.86 13.00
N HIS A 59 -5.19 21.03 12.47
CA HIS A 59 -5.69 21.13 11.12
C HIS A 59 -7.21 20.95 11.10
N GLN A 60 -7.84 21.32 9.99
CA GLN A 60 -9.29 21.22 9.86
C GLN A 60 -9.70 19.76 9.69
N THR A 61 -10.78 19.38 10.36
CA THR A 61 -11.36 18.03 10.33
C THR A 61 -12.86 18.11 10.12
N GLY A 62 -13.42 17.03 9.57
CA GLY A 62 -14.84 16.87 9.30
C GLY A 62 -15.47 15.71 10.08
N ASN A 63 -16.28 14.90 9.40
CA ASN A 63 -16.97 13.76 10.00
C ASN A 63 -16.15 12.45 9.83
N PRO A 64 -15.73 11.77 10.91
CA PRO A 64 -14.90 10.57 10.82
C PRO A 64 -15.62 9.35 10.22
N ALA A 65 -16.94 9.25 10.33
CA ALA A 65 -17.68 8.14 9.72
C ALA A 65 -17.74 8.29 8.19
N ALA A 66 -18.01 9.51 7.70
CA ALA A 66 -17.90 9.82 6.28
C ALA A 66 -16.44 9.67 5.79
N GLY A 67 -15.48 10.09 6.62
CA GLY A 67 -14.05 9.97 6.33
C GLY A 67 -13.59 8.53 6.13
N ARG A 68 -14.13 7.58 6.90
CA ARG A 68 -13.90 6.15 6.69
C ARG A 68 -14.34 5.71 5.30
N ASP A 69 -15.51 6.16 4.85
CA ASP A 69 -16.04 5.75 3.55
C ASP A 69 -15.22 6.40 2.42
N VAL A 70 -14.75 7.64 2.59
CA VAL A 70 -13.80 8.28 1.68
C VAL A 70 -12.51 7.45 1.59
N PHE A 71 -11.88 7.18 2.74
CA PHE A 71 -10.64 6.41 2.82
C PHE A 71 -10.77 5.03 2.16
N ARG A 72 -11.89 4.34 2.39
CA ARG A 72 -12.13 2.96 1.91
C ARG A 72 -12.56 2.87 0.45
N PHE A 73 -13.38 3.80 -0.02
CA PHE A 73 -14.18 3.58 -1.22
C PHE A 73 -14.20 4.75 -2.20
N GLU A 74 -13.76 5.93 -1.80
CA GLU A 74 -13.69 7.05 -2.73
C GLU A 74 -12.50 6.88 -3.68
N THR A 75 -12.77 7.12 -4.96
CA THR A 75 -11.79 7.06 -6.04
C THR A 75 -11.68 8.40 -6.76
N PHE A 76 -12.60 9.33 -6.48
CA PHE A 76 -12.69 10.62 -7.15
C PHE A 76 -12.63 10.51 -8.68
N GLY A 77 -13.15 9.46 -9.31
CA GLY A 77 -13.08 9.32 -10.77
C GLY A 77 -11.83 8.60 -11.30
N ASN A 78 -10.85 8.28 -10.45
CA ASN A 78 -9.64 7.58 -10.89
C ASN A 78 -9.90 6.18 -11.48
N GLU A 79 -11.13 5.65 -11.34
CA GLU A 79 -11.57 4.46 -12.06
C GLU A 79 -11.43 4.60 -13.59
N GLY A 80 -11.50 5.83 -14.13
CA GLY A 80 -11.18 6.09 -15.53
C GLY A 80 -9.69 5.88 -15.84
N PHE A 81 -8.79 6.28 -14.95
CA PHE A 81 -7.37 6.01 -15.12
C PHE A 81 -7.08 4.51 -15.04
N TRP A 82 -7.51 3.85 -13.97
CA TRP A 82 -7.16 2.44 -13.72
C TRP A 82 -7.86 1.47 -14.69
N THR A 83 -9.07 1.79 -15.16
CA THR A 83 -9.81 0.94 -16.11
C THR A 83 -9.57 1.29 -17.57
N ASP A 84 -9.58 2.58 -17.93
CA ASP A 84 -9.53 2.98 -19.34
C ASP A 84 -8.10 3.26 -19.82
N ALA A 85 -7.32 3.98 -18.99
CA ALA A 85 -5.94 4.33 -19.34
C ALA A 85 -4.97 3.17 -19.11
N ALA A 86 -4.79 2.73 -17.85
CA ALA A 86 -3.90 1.63 -17.49
C ALA A 86 -4.47 0.26 -17.90
N ARG A 87 -5.80 0.13 -17.99
CA ARG A 87 -6.48 -1.12 -18.39
C ARG A 87 -6.16 -2.28 -17.45
N LEU A 88 -6.13 -1.99 -16.15
CA LEU A 88 -5.82 -2.98 -15.12
C LEU A 88 -6.82 -4.16 -15.12
N PRO A 89 -8.15 -3.96 -15.12
CA PRO A 89 -9.09 -5.09 -15.17
C PRO A 89 -8.90 -5.96 -16.41
N LYS A 90 -8.67 -5.35 -17.58
CA LYS A 90 -8.38 -6.09 -18.82
C LYS A 90 -7.12 -6.94 -18.67
N GLY A 91 -6.03 -6.36 -18.19
CA GLY A 91 -4.77 -7.08 -18.01
C GLY A 91 -4.89 -8.23 -17.02
N MET A 92 -5.63 -8.04 -15.92
CA MET A 92 -5.98 -9.11 -14.99
C MET A 92 -6.76 -10.25 -15.64
N LEU A 93 -7.75 -9.94 -16.48
CA LEU A 93 -8.54 -10.94 -17.22
C LEU A 93 -7.67 -11.71 -18.23
N ASP A 94 -6.83 -11.00 -18.99
CA ASP A 94 -5.92 -11.58 -19.98
C ASP A 94 -4.90 -12.51 -19.30
N ALA A 95 -4.38 -12.11 -18.13
CA ALA A 95 -3.45 -12.90 -17.31
C ALA A 95 -4.11 -14.04 -16.52
N LYS A 96 -5.45 -14.16 -16.56
CA LYS A 96 -6.23 -15.11 -15.76
C LYS A 96 -5.91 -14.98 -14.26
N PHE A 97 -5.91 -13.75 -13.76
CA PHE A 97 -5.56 -13.45 -12.38
C PHE A 97 -6.48 -14.15 -11.37
N THR A 98 -5.91 -14.83 -10.38
CA THR A 98 -6.65 -15.65 -9.39
C THR A 98 -6.60 -15.08 -7.97
N PRO A 99 -7.52 -15.47 -7.06
CA PRO A 99 -7.41 -15.09 -5.65
C PRO A 99 -6.08 -15.47 -4.99
N LYS A 100 -5.50 -16.63 -5.36
CA LYS A 100 -4.17 -17.03 -4.89
C LYS A 100 -3.10 -16.05 -5.33
N GLN A 101 -3.11 -15.63 -6.60
CA GLN A 101 -2.16 -14.64 -7.11
C GLN A 101 -2.36 -13.27 -6.46
N ALA A 102 -3.59 -12.91 -6.09
CA ALA A 102 -3.86 -11.71 -5.30
C ALA A 102 -3.16 -11.74 -3.94
N LEU A 103 -3.31 -12.84 -3.20
CA LEU A 103 -2.59 -13.03 -1.94
C LEU A 103 -1.07 -13.03 -2.13
N GLU A 104 -0.55 -13.69 -3.16
CA GLU A 104 0.89 -13.68 -3.46
C GLU A 104 1.42 -12.30 -3.86
N ALA A 105 0.58 -11.43 -4.44
CA ALA A 105 0.90 -10.05 -4.74
C ALA A 105 0.76 -9.11 -3.52
N GLY A 106 0.41 -9.63 -2.35
CA GLY A 106 0.25 -8.84 -1.13
C GLY A 106 -1.10 -8.16 -0.96
N LEU A 107 -2.07 -8.41 -1.86
CA LEU A 107 -3.42 -7.87 -1.74
C LEU A 107 -4.14 -8.48 -0.53
N GLN A 108 -4.92 -7.64 0.12
CA GLN A 108 -5.68 -7.98 1.32
C GLN A 108 -7.11 -8.30 0.93
N VAL A 109 -7.71 -9.30 1.56
CA VAL A 109 -9.09 -9.71 1.28
C VAL A 109 -9.95 -9.54 2.52
N ASP A 110 -10.90 -8.63 2.44
CA ASP A 110 -11.91 -8.39 3.46
C ASP A 110 -12.93 -9.51 3.47
N VAL A 111 -12.88 -10.32 4.52
CA VAL A 111 -13.80 -11.44 4.68
C VAL A 111 -15.24 -10.96 4.84
N GLU A 112 -15.48 -9.78 5.42
CA GLU A 112 -16.83 -9.30 5.74
C GLU A 112 -17.65 -8.96 4.49
N ALA A 113 -16.97 -8.59 3.41
CA ALA A 113 -17.56 -8.30 2.11
C ALA A 113 -17.90 -9.56 1.29
N ILE A 114 -17.41 -10.74 1.67
CA ILE A 114 -17.62 -11.99 0.92
C ILE A 114 -18.93 -12.65 1.32
N GLU A 115 -19.74 -13.02 0.33
CA GLU A 115 -20.95 -13.83 0.50
C GLU A 115 -20.69 -15.10 1.33
N PRO A 116 -21.58 -15.48 2.29
CA PRO A 116 -21.29 -16.55 3.24
C PRO A 116 -20.93 -17.91 2.61
N ALA A 117 -21.58 -18.26 1.51
CA ALA A 117 -21.30 -19.52 0.80
C ALA A 117 -19.91 -19.53 0.17
N MET A 118 -19.53 -18.42 -0.49
CA MET A 118 -18.22 -18.23 -1.09
C MET A 118 -17.13 -18.20 0.00
N ARG A 119 -17.38 -17.48 1.09
CA ARG A 119 -16.50 -17.38 2.26
C ARG A 119 -16.17 -18.75 2.83
N LYS A 120 -17.18 -19.60 3.05
CA LYS A 120 -16.99 -20.97 3.57
C LYS A 120 -16.09 -21.82 2.69
N VAL A 121 -16.23 -21.71 1.36
CA VAL A 121 -15.37 -22.43 0.40
C VAL A 121 -13.94 -21.89 0.48
N MET A 122 -13.77 -20.58 0.43
CA MET A 122 -12.45 -19.93 0.56
C MET A 122 -11.74 -20.35 1.86
N GLU A 123 -12.41 -20.29 3.01
CA GLU A 123 -11.86 -20.70 4.30
C GLU A 123 -11.42 -22.18 4.35
N ALA A 124 -12.11 -23.06 3.61
CA ALA A 124 -11.73 -24.47 3.51
C ALA A 124 -10.49 -24.64 2.61
N GLU A 125 -10.47 -23.97 1.45
CA GLU A 125 -9.37 -24.06 0.49
C GLU A 125 -8.07 -23.43 1.01
N LEU A 126 -8.14 -22.34 1.77
CA LEU A 126 -6.99 -21.67 2.40
C LEU A 126 -6.27 -22.55 3.45
N LYS A 127 -6.90 -23.64 3.91
CA LYS A 127 -6.29 -24.61 4.84
C LYS A 127 -5.56 -25.75 4.13
N THR A 128 -5.56 -25.75 2.80
CA THR A 128 -4.89 -26.76 1.97
C THR A 128 -3.52 -26.28 1.50
N ASP A 129 -2.88 -27.01 0.58
CA ASP A 129 -1.69 -26.56 -0.13
C ASP A 129 -1.96 -25.50 -1.20
N MET A 130 -3.23 -25.07 -1.34
CA MET A 130 -3.70 -24.11 -2.33
C MET A 130 -3.40 -24.50 -3.79
N SER A 131 -3.15 -25.78 -4.05
CA SER A 131 -2.99 -26.32 -5.41
C SER A 131 -4.32 -26.26 -6.18
N PRO A 132 -4.32 -26.24 -7.53
CA PRO A 132 -5.56 -26.29 -8.30
C PRO A 132 -6.47 -27.49 -7.98
N GLN A 133 -5.90 -28.60 -7.50
CA GLN A 133 -6.65 -29.81 -7.11
C GLN A 133 -7.39 -29.65 -5.78
N ASN A 134 -6.76 -29.03 -4.78
CA ASN A 134 -7.31 -28.91 -3.43
C ASN A 134 -7.98 -27.55 -3.16
N ALA A 135 -7.67 -26.55 -3.98
CA ALA A 135 -8.18 -25.19 -3.90
C ALA A 135 -8.62 -24.67 -5.28
N PRO A 136 -9.63 -25.29 -5.92
CA PRO A 136 -10.08 -24.90 -7.24
C PRO A 136 -10.59 -23.46 -7.30
N MET A 137 -11.28 -22.95 -6.27
CA MET A 137 -11.77 -21.58 -6.25
C MET A 137 -10.63 -20.55 -6.13
N LEU A 138 -9.63 -20.79 -5.28
CA LEU A 138 -8.45 -19.90 -5.16
C LEU A 138 -7.63 -19.84 -6.45
N ASN A 139 -7.78 -20.82 -7.34
CA ASN A 139 -7.13 -20.89 -8.64
C ASN A 139 -8.08 -20.57 -9.82
N ASP A 140 -9.32 -20.13 -9.56
CA ASP A 140 -10.29 -19.73 -10.59
C ASP A 140 -10.27 -18.20 -10.80
N PRO A 141 -9.96 -17.70 -12.02
CA PRO A 141 -10.03 -16.28 -12.32
C PRO A 141 -11.41 -15.65 -12.08
N LYS A 142 -12.50 -16.43 -12.25
CA LYS A 142 -13.86 -15.93 -12.00
C LYS A 142 -14.08 -15.64 -10.51
N ALA A 143 -13.41 -16.36 -9.63
CA ALA A 143 -13.47 -16.08 -8.21
C ALA A 143 -12.76 -14.75 -7.87
N ALA A 144 -11.66 -14.41 -8.54
CA ALA A 144 -11.02 -13.11 -8.37
C ALA A 144 -11.96 -11.96 -8.78
N VAL A 145 -12.62 -12.10 -9.94
CA VAL A 145 -13.63 -11.14 -10.40
C VAL A 145 -14.78 -11.02 -9.39
N ALA A 146 -15.29 -12.14 -8.87
CA ALA A 146 -16.36 -12.13 -7.88
C ALA A 146 -15.94 -11.41 -6.58
N LEU A 147 -14.70 -11.59 -6.11
CA LEU A 147 -14.18 -10.87 -4.94
C LEU A 147 -14.06 -9.37 -5.20
N ILE A 148 -13.64 -8.96 -6.39
CA ILE A 148 -13.55 -7.53 -6.74
C ILE A 148 -14.94 -6.92 -6.83
N ASN A 149 -15.90 -7.56 -7.51
CA ASN A 149 -17.29 -7.09 -7.58
C ASN A 149 -17.95 -7.00 -6.20
N ALA A 150 -17.58 -7.89 -5.27
CA ALA A 150 -18.01 -7.82 -3.88
C ALA A 150 -17.29 -6.73 -3.06
N ASN A 151 -16.33 -6.01 -3.66
CA ASN A 151 -15.45 -5.05 -2.98
C ASN A 151 -14.67 -5.70 -1.81
N ALA A 152 -14.35 -7.00 -1.95
CA ALA A 152 -13.60 -7.77 -0.96
C ALA A 152 -12.09 -7.64 -1.14
N VAL A 153 -11.60 -7.35 -2.36
CA VAL A 153 -10.18 -7.03 -2.57
C VAL A 153 -9.93 -5.59 -2.13
N VAL A 154 -9.28 -5.42 -0.98
CA VAL A 154 -9.11 -4.13 -0.32
C VAL A 154 -8.38 -3.15 -1.25
N GLY A 155 -8.96 -1.97 -1.43
CA GLY A 155 -8.39 -0.88 -2.23
C GLY A 155 -8.63 -0.99 -3.74
N VAL A 156 -9.18 -2.10 -4.23
CA VAL A 156 -9.60 -2.28 -5.63
C VAL A 156 -11.10 -2.08 -5.69
N VAL A 157 -11.53 -0.86 -6.02
CA VAL A 157 -12.91 -0.41 -5.79
C VAL A 157 -13.72 -0.50 -7.09
N PRO A 158 -14.68 -1.43 -7.21
CA PRO A 158 -15.61 -1.42 -8.34
C PRO A 158 -16.59 -0.25 -8.24
N LYS A 159 -16.98 0.31 -9.39
CA LYS A 159 -17.96 1.38 -9.54
C LYS A 159 -18.99 0.98 -10.57
N ASP A 160 -20.27 1.04 -10.19
CA ASP A 160 -21.42 0.92 -11.08
C ASP A 160 -21.40 2.10 -12.08
N SER A 161 -20.70 1.88 -13.19
CA SER A 161 -20.37 2.90 -14.19
C SER A 161 -21.36 2.87 -15.34
N ASN A 162 -22.08 1.76 -15.50
CA ASN A 162 -23.15 1.61 -16.48
C ASN A 162 -24.54 2.00 -15.91
N GLY A 163 -24.68 2.12 -14.59
CA GLY A 163 -25.88 2.56 -13.89
C GLY A 163 -26.96 1.49 -13.77
N ASP A 164 -26.62 0.21 -13.91
CA ASP A 164 -27.57 -0.91 -13.88
C ASP A 164 -27.85 -1.45 -12.47
N GLY A 165 -27.16 -0.93 -11.45
CA GLY A 165 -27.31 -1.31 -10.05
C GLY A 165 -26.58 -2.59 -9.67
N LYS A 166 -25.79 -3.20 -10.56
CA LYS A 166 -25.07 -4.45 -10.32
C LYS A 166 -23.60 -4.32 -10.73
N LEU A 167 -22.72 -4.46 -9.73
CA LEU A 167 -21.27 -4.47 -9.96
C LEU A 167 -20.81 -5.67 -10.80
N ASP A 168 -20.30 -5.39 -12.00
CA ASP A 168 -19.68 -6.36 -12.91
C ASP A 168 -18.54 -5.74 -13.74
N ILE A 169 -17.31 -5.86 -13.25
CA ILE A 169 -16.10 -5.35 -13.92
C ILE A 169 -15.79 -6.03 -15.26
N THR A 170 -16.56 -7.06 -15.65
CA THR A 170 -16.45 -7.72 -16.95
C THR A 170 -17.51 -7.22 -17.96
N ALA A 171 -18.48 -6.44 -17.50
CA ALA A 171 -19.66 -6.02 -18.26
C ALA A 171 -19.91 -4.50 -18.22
N GLY A 172 -18.84 -3.71 -18.22
CA GLY A 172 -18.91 -2.25 -18.40
C GLY A 172 -18.67 -1.42 -17.13
N ASP A 173 -18.58 -2.06 -15.97
CA ASP A 173 -18.15 -1.37 -14.75
C ASP A 173 -16.65 -1.18 -14.69
N LYS A 174 -16.28 -0.10 -14.00
CA LYS A 174 -14.89 0.31 -13.83
C LYS A 174 -14.41 0.00 -12.42
N VAL A 175 -13.10 -0.14 -12.31
CA VAL A 175 -12.37 -0.26 -11.06
C VAL A 175 -11.47 0.95 -10.91
N GLY A 176 -11.53 1.57 -9.73
CA GLY A 176 -10.54 2.55 -9.28
C GLY A 176 -9.74 2.02 -8.10
N ILE A 177 -8.80 2.84 -7.64
CA ILE A 177 -7.94 2.53 -6.49
C ILE A 177 -8.21 3.54 -5.37
N SER A 178 -8.36 3.05 -4.14
CA SER A 178 -8.50 3.90 -2.94
C SER A 178 -7.28 3.79 -2.02
N CYS A 179 -7.19 4.66 -1.03
CA CYS A 179 -6.09 4.69 -0.05
C CYS A 179 -5.88 3.34 0.65
N THR A 180 -6.94 2.54 0.81
CA THR A 180 -6.85 1.25 1.49
C THR A 180 -5.95 0.23 0.80
N ILE A 181 -5.64 0.38 -0.50
CA ILE A 181 -4.72 -0.58 -1.15
C ILE A 181 -3.34 -0.58 -0.45
N CYS A 182 -2.85 0.59 -0.05
CA CYS A 182 -1.55 0.76 0.59
C CYS A 182 -1.65 0.85 2.12
N HIS A 183 -2.77 1.34 2.64
CA HIS A 183 -2.91 1.76 4.04
C HIS A 183 -3.95 0.95 4.82
N THR A 184 -4.25 -0.28 4.38
CA THR A 184 -5.11 -1.21 5.12
C THR A 184 -4.56 -2.61 5.00
N ILE A 185 -4.57 -3.32 6.12
CA ILE A 185 -4.28 -4.75 6.20
C ILE A 185 -5.53 -5.49 6.69
N THR A 186 -5.47 -6.81 6.84
CA THR A 186 -6.49 -7.54 7.61
C THR A 186 -6.01 -7.90 9.01
N ASP A 187 -6.94 -8.25 9.89
CA ASP A 187 -6.68 -8.82 11.20
C ASP A 187 -6.12 -10.25 11.14
N LYS A 188 -5.96 -10.82 9.94
CA LYS A 188 -5.42 -12.16 9.67
C LYS A 188 -6.24 -13.28 10.31
N SER A 189 -7.49 -13.01 10.68
CA SER A 189 -8.34 -13.96 11.41
C SER A 189 -8.67 -15.23 10.64
N VAL A 190 -8.57 -15.20 9.30
CA VAL A 190 -8.81 -16.36 8.44
C VAL A 190 -7.52 -16.96 7.91
N PHE A 191 -6.63 -16.13 7.33
CA PHE A 191 -5.40 -16.60 6.70
C PHE A 191 -4.35 -15.50 6.64
N ASP A 192 -3.07 -15.88 6.77
CA ASP A 192 -1.91 -15.01 6.63
C ASP A 192 -0.89 -15.70 5.73
N LEU A 193 -0.60 -15.12 4.55
CA LEU A 193 0.44 -15.63 3.67
C LEU A 193 1.78 -14.99 4.03
N PRO A 194 2.80 -15.76 4.49
CA PRO A 194 4.11 -15.19 4.77
C PRO A 194 4.70 -14.52 3.53
N GLY A 195 5.05 -13.23 3.65
CA GLY A 195 5.58 -12.44 2.54
C GLY A 195 4.53 -12.02 1.50
N GLY A 196 3.25 -12.25 1.75
CA GLY A 196 2.13 -11.87 0.89
C GLY A 196 0.99 -11.22 1.67
N GLY A 197 -0.22 -11.40 1.15
CA GLY A 197 -1.46 -10.81 1.65
C GLY A 197 -2.10 -11.63 2.77
N SER A 198 -3.27 -11.18 3.22
CA SER A 198 -4.02 -11.87 4.25
C SER A 198 -5.53 -11.79 4.02
N VAL A 199 -6.26 -12.69 4.67
CA VAL A 199 -7.73 -12.75 4.67
C VAL A 199 -8.23 -12.56 6.09
N GLY A 200 -9.16 -11.63 6.28
CA GLY A 200 -9.68 -11.27 7.59
C GLY A 200 -10.52 -10.00 7.55
N ARG A 201 -10.78 -9.38 8.71
CA ARG A 201 -11.46 -8.08 8.78
C ARG A 201 -10.48 -6.96 8.50
N ARG A 202 -10.92 -5.89 7.85
CA ARG A 202 -10.08 -4.71 7.58
C ARG A 202 -9.56 -4.08 8.87
N VAL A 203 -8.27 -3.75 8.85
CA VAL A 203 -7.58 -2.94 9.86
C VAL A 203 -6.93 -1.78 9.12
N ASP A 204 -7.57 -0.62 9.21
CA ASP A 204 -7.20 0.60 8.52
C ASP A 204 -6.08 1.33 9.28
N GLY A 205 -5.15 1.95 8.54
CA GLY A 205 -4.02 2.70 9.07
C GLY A 205 -2.65 2.02 8.88
N PRO A 206 -2.46 0.74 9.25
CA PRO A 206 -1.19 0.05 8.98
C PRO A 206 -0.84 -0.01 7.49
N ALA A 207 0.45 0.09 7.19
CA ALA A 207 0.94 -0.04 5.82
C ALA A 207 0.95 -1.50 5.34
N ALA A 208 0.50 -1.74 4.10
CA ALA A 208 0.58 -3.01 3.41
C ALA A 208 2.02 -3.25 2.90
N LEU A 209 2.92 -3.64 3.81
CA LEU A 209 4.36 -3.77 3.54
C LEU A 209 4.77 -4.96 2.67
N THR A 210 3.84 -5.88 2.40
CA THR A 210 4.03 -7.02 1.50
C THR A 210 3.37 -6.81 0.13
N LEU A 211 2.71 -5.67 -0.09
CA LEU A 211 2.08 -5.33 -1.35
C LEU A 211 3.12 -5.17 -2.46
N ASN A 212 2.96 -5.92 -3.54
CA ASN A 212 3.80 -5.82 -4.72
C ASN A 212 3.13 -4.93 -5.77
N VAL A 213 3.20 -3.61 -5.56
CA VAL A 213 2.60 -2.63 -6.48
C VAL A 213 3.20 -2.74 -7.89
N GLY A 214 4.53 -2.95 -8.00
CA GLY A 214 5.20 -3.12 -9.28
C GLY A 214 4.60 -4.26 -10.11
N LYS A 215 4.43 -5.44 -9.51
CA LYS A 215 3.80 -6.60 -10.18
C LYS A 215 2.33 -6.35 -10.54
N LEU A 216 1.58 -5.60 -9.74
CA LEU A 216 0.19 -5.25 -10.04
C LEU A 216 0.11 -4.25 -11.21
N LEU A 217 1.01 -3.26 -11.27
CA LEU A 217 1.12 -2.33 -12.39
C LEU A 217 1.54 -3.04 -13.68
N ALA A 218 2.53 -3.94 -13.62
CA ALA A 218 3.00 -4.75 -14.75
C ALA A 218 1.94 -5.73 -15.29
N MET A 219 0.85 -5.92 -14.55
CA MET A 219 -0.28 -6.74 -15.00
C MET A 219 -1.26 -5.95 -15.86
N ALA A 220 -1.22 -4.62 -15.80
CA ALA A 220 -2.13 -3.77 -16.54
C ALA A 220 -1.85 -3.88 -18.05
N ALA A 221 -2.89 -3.87 -18.89
CA ALA A 221 -2.71 -4.03 -20.33
C ALA A 221 -2.11 -2.78 -21.04
N ASN A 222 -1.84 -1.71 -20.28
CA ASN A 222 -1.16 -0.50 -20.70
C ASN A 222 -0.38 0.06 -19.49
N SER A 223 0.65 -0.66 -19.03
CA SER A 223 1.47 -0.26 -17.88
C SER A 223 2.28 1.01 -18.18
N ARG A 224 2.55 1.29 -19.46
CA ARG A 224 3.11 2.58 -19.93
C ARG A 224 2.25 3.80 -19.53
N ALA A 225 0.95 3.64 -19.25
CA ALA A 225 0.11 4.75 -18.78
C ALA A 225 0.56 5.35 -17.43
N PHE A 226 1.41 4.64 -16.67
CA PHE A 226 1.99 5.08 -15.39
C PHE A 226 3.37 5.75 -15.53
N TYR A 227 3.81 6.02 -16.77
CA TYR A 227 5.15 6.54 -17.10
C TYR A 227 5.69 7.66 -16.20
N PRO A 228 4.93 8.70 -15.81
CA PRO A 228 5.45 9.82 -15.01
C PRO A 228 6.08 9.42 -13.67
N ASN A 229 5.62 8.31 -13.08
CA ASN A 229 6.09 7.78 -11.79
C ASN A 229 7.22 6.75 -11.93
N LEU A 230 7.67 6.44 -13.15
CA LEU A 230 8.69 5.42 -13.40
C LEU A 230 10.07 6.05 -13.61
N GLN A 231 11.13 5.25 -13.51
CA GLN A 231 12.47 5.72 -13.85
C GLN A 231 12.56 6.01 -15.36
N GLN A 232 12.87 7.25 -15.73
CA GLN A 232 12.96 7.72 -17.11
C GLN A 232 14.41 8.07 -17.48
N THR A 233 14.65 8.27 -18.78
CA THR A 233 15.90 8.84 -19.29
C THR A 233 15.66 10.28 -19.74
N PHE A 234 16.11 11.24 -18.93
CA PHE A 234 16.01 12.68 -19.21
C PHE A 234 17.32 13.22 -19.73
N ILE A 235 17.30 13.91 -20.87
CA ILE A 235 18.46 14.64 -21.38
C ILE A 235 19.72 13.74 -21.44
N GLY A 236 19.53 12.44 -21.75
CA GLY A 236 20.59 11.44 -21.84
C GLY A 236 21.10 10.87 -20.51
N VAL A 237 20.46 11.18 -19.38
CA VAL A 237 20.81 10.67 -18.04
C VAL A 237 19.59 10.00 -17.41
N SER A 238 19.82 8.96 -16.61
CA SER A 238 18.81 8.36 -15.76
C SER A 238 19.31 8.28 -14.33
N ILE A 239 18.46 8.64 -13.38
CA ILE A 239 18.70 8.53 -11.94
C ILE A 239 17.67 7.54 -11.43
N GLY A 240 18.09 6.54 -10.67
CA GLY A 240 17.18 5.54 -10.10
C GLY A 240 17.89 4.23 -9.81
N ARG A 241 17.10 3.20 -9.53
CA ARG A 241 17.58 1.86 -9.14
C ARG A 241 17.96 0.99 -10.34
N ALA A 242 17.33 1.20 -11.49
CA ALA A 242 17.62 0.47 -12.72
C ALA A 242 18.88 1.02 -13.40
N PRO A 243 19.62 0.18 -14.15
CA PRO A 243 20.83 0.61 -14.87
C PRO A 243 20.54 1.61 -16.00
N SER A 244 19.31 1.67 -16.48
CA SER A 244 18.83 2.59 -17.51
C SER A 244 17.37 2.94 -17.27
N GLY A 245 16.98 4.16 -17.64
CA GLY A 245 15.60 4.61 -17.54
C GLY A 245 14.79 4.31 -18.80
N LEU A 246 13.48 4.29 -18.64
CA LEU A 246 12.49 4.10 -19.70
C LEU A 246 12.40 5.36 -20.58
N GLY A 247 12.11 5.16 -21.86
CA GLY A 247 11.88 6.24 -22.82
C GLY A 247 10.46 6.20 -23.39
N PRO A 248 10.09 7.18 -24.22
CA PRO A 248 8.79 7.21 -24.87
C PRO A 248 8.56 6.00 -25.78
N ASP A 249 9.61 5.40 -26.32
CA ASP A 249 9.55 4.24 -27.22
C ASP A 249 9.73 2.89 -26.48
N SER A 250 9.89 2.90 -25.15
CA SER A 250 9.91 1.66 -24.35
C SER A 250 8.60 0.91 -24.56
N THR A 251 8.69 -0.38 -24.84
CA THR A 251 7.52 -1.25 -25.04
C THR A 251 6.83 -1.55 -23.71
N GLU A 252 5.59 -2.06 -23.74
CA GLU A 252 4.93 -2.57 -22.52
C GLU A 252 5.81 -3.61 -21.82
N ALA A 253 6.45 -4.51 -22.59
CA ALA A 253 7.33 -5.53 -22.02
C ALA A 253 8.56 -4.94 -21.31
N ASP A 254 9.11 -3.81 -21.78
CA ASP A 254 10.22 -3.13 -21.11
C ASP A 254 9.75 -2.52 -19.78
N VAL A 255 8.56 -1.91 -19.77
CA VAL A 255 7.94 -1.32 -18.58
C VAL A 255 7.57 -2.41 -17.56
N ASP A 256 6.96 -3.49 -18.01
CA ASP A 256 6.58 -4.64 -17.17
C ASP A 256 7.81 -5.31 -16.56
N ALA A 257 8.90 -5.44 -17.32
CA ALA A 257 10.16 -5.97 -16.82
C ALA A 257 10.81 -5.06 -15.77
N TYR A 258 10.73 -3.74 -15.96
CA TYR A 258 11.17 -2.77 -14.94
C TYR A 258 10.35 -2.91 -13.65
N LEU A 259 9.02 -2.88 -13.78
CA LEU A 259 8.07 -2.93 -12.66
C LEU A 259 8.10 -4.28 -11.91
N SER A 260 8.33 -5.39 -12.61
CA SER A 260 8.37 -6.72 -12.02
C SER A 260 9.70 -7.05 -11.34
N ASN A 261 10.73 -6.22 -11.51
CA ASN A 261 12.04 -6.46 -10.91
C ASN A 261 12.11 -5.86 -9.50
N PRO A 262 12.19 -6.68 -8.44
CA PRO A 262 12.19 -6.19 -7.05
C PRO A 262 13.44 -5.38 -6.66
N GLN A 263 14.50 -5.40 -7.48
CA GLN A 263 15.65 -4.51 -7.28
C GLN A 263 15.35 -3.08 -7.78
N TYR A 264 14.51 -2.96 -8.81
CA TYR A 264 14.15 -1.67 -9.41
C TYR A 264 12.88 -1.10 -8.76
N TYR A 265 11.87 -1.94 -8.54
CA TYR A 265 10.62 -1.60 -7.87
C TYR A 265 10.36 -2.58 -6.71
N PRO A 266 10.86 -2.29 -5.50
CA PRO A 266 10.74 -3.21 -4.37
C PRO A 266 9.30 -3.49 -3.91
N VAL A 267 9.13 -4.60 -3.21
CA VAL A 267 7.87 -4.94 -2.53
C VAL A 267 7.67 -4.01 -1.32
N GLY A 268 6.41 -3.62 -1.08
CA GLY A 268 6.03 -2.74 0.02
C GLY A 268 6.36 -1.27 -0.22
N THR A 269 6.62 -0.91 -1.48
CA THR A 269 6.94 0.46 -1.88
C THR A 269 5.98 0.98 -2.95
N PHE A 270 5.83 2.30 -3.00
CA PHE A 270 5.10 3.03 -4.02
C PHE A 270 5.92 4.26 -4.43
N ASP A 271 5.89 4.61 -5.72
CA ASP A 271 6.48 5.87 -6.20
C ASP A 271 5.41 6.96 -6.21
N GLU A 272 5.48 7.81 -5.19
CA GLU A 272 4.57 8.90 -4.92
C GLU A 272 4.98 10.21 -5.59
N THR A 273 6.04 10.21 -6.40
CA THR A 273 6.55 11.40 -7.09
C THR A 273 6.54 11.21 -8.60
N GLN A 274 6.17 12.27 -9.33
CA GLN A 274 6.17 12.29 -10.79
C GLN A 274 7.39 13.08 -11.28
N ASP A 275 8.56 12.64 -10.83
CA ASP A 275 9.86 13.26 -11.12
C ASP A 275 10.69 12.44 -12.11
N GLY A 276 10.21 11.23 -12.47
CA GLY A 276 10.84 10.29 -13.38
C GLY A 276 12.14 9.67 -12.87
N ASN A 277 12.40 9.73 -11.56
CA ASN A 277 13.57 9.06 -10.95
C ASN A 277 13.30 7.58 -10.65
N GLY A 278 12.04 7.16 -10.53
CA GLY A 278 11.71 5.77 -10.17
C GLY A 278 12.33 5.36 -8.84
N ASN A 279 12.05 6.17 -7.83
CA ASN A 279 12.55 6.11 -6.47
C ASN A 279 11.40 5.74 -5.51
N PRO A 280 10.76 4.57 -5.68
CA PRO A 280 9.63 4.21 -4.83
C PRO A 280 10.09 4.12 -3.38
N VAL A 281 9.27 4.69 -2.52
CA VAL A 281 9.48 4.75 -1.08
C VAL A 281 8.58 3.74 -0.38
N LYS A 282 8.94 3.38 0.84
CA LYS A 282 8.16 2.43 1.63
C LYS A 282 6.76 2.98 1.89
N ASN A 283 5.73 2.15 1.69
CA ASN A 283 4.37 2.48 2.09
C ASN A 283 4.36 2.89 3.56
N THR A 284 3.89 4.11 3.82
CA THR A 284 3.82 4.69 5.17
C THR A 284 2.49 4.33 5.83
N PRO A 285 2.45 4.19 7.16
CA PRO A 285 1.19 4.04 7.87
C PRO A 285 0.43 5.36 7.93
N LEU A 286 -0.92 5.28 7.91
CA LEU A 286 -1.84 6.40 8.07
C LEU A 286 -2.74 6.21 9.30
N PHE A 287 -2.15 6.18 10.48
CA PHE A 287 -2.86 6.25 11.76
C PHE A 287 -2.31 7.43 12.57
N ARG A 288 -3.10 7.94 13.53
CA ARG A 288 -2.71 9.08 14.39
C ARG A 288 -2.08 10.23 13.60
N GLN A 289 -2.75 10.65 12.52
CA GLN A 289 -2.22 11.70 11.65
C GLN A 289 -2.22 13.09 12.31
N ASP A 290 -2.87 13.22 13.46
CA ASP A 290 -2.77 14.32 14.41
C ASP A 290 -1.34 14.51 14.95
N LEU A 291 -0.50 13.48 14.88
CA LEU A 291 0.89 13.50 15.35
C LEU A 291 1.95 13.41 14.24
N ALA A 292 1.54 13.33 12.97
CA ALA A 292 2.42 12.87 11.89
C ALA A 292 3.01 13.98 11.00
N ALA A 293 2.81 15.26 11.33
CA ALA A 293 3.28 16.36 10.48
C ALA A 293 4.80 16.63 10.63
N PRO A 294 5.47 17.19 9.59
CA PRO A 294 4.95 17.45 8.24
C PRO A 294 4.71 16.15 7.45
N TYR A 295 3.88 16.22 6.41
CA TYR A 295 3.42 15.07 5.64
C TYR A 295 4.16 14.90 4.31
N GLY A 296 4.18 13.67 3.79
CA GLY A 296 4.98 13.24 2.64
C GLY A 296 6.36 12.72 3.08
N THR A 297 7.00 11.89 2.26
CA THR A 297 8.24 11.21 2.67
C THR A 297 9.42 12.17 2.87
N ALA A 298 9.41 13.34 2.22
CA ALA A 298 10.38 14.40 2.48
C ALA A 298 9.79 15.58 3.28
N GLY A 299 8.58 15.43 3.84
CA GLY A 299 7.91 16.50 4.60
C GLY A 299 7.48 17.67 3.72
N GLU A 300 7.06 17.40 2.49
CA GLU A 300 6.73 18.39 1.47
C GLU A 300 5.46 19.19 1.79
N PHE A 301 4.57 18.63 2.61
CA PHE A 301 3.25 19.19 2.90
C PHE A 301 3.10 19.54 4.38
N SER A 302 2.62 20.75 4.66
CA SER A 302 2.30 21.20 6.01
C SER A 302 0.91 20.76 6.49
N LYS A 303 0.05 20.29 5.59
CA LYS A 303 -1.32 19.88 5.87
C LYS A 303 -1.64 18.50 5.29
N LEU A 304 -2.43 17.73 6.02
CA LEU A 304 -2.82 16.36 5.67
C LEU A 304 -3.73 16.32 4.43
N ASP A 305 -4.66 17.25 4.32
CA ASP A 305 -5.58 17.34 3.18
C ASP A 305 -4.85 17.72 1.89
N ASP A 306 -3.73 18.43 1.97
CA ASP A 306 -2.95 18.84 0.80
C ASP A 306 -2.16 17.67 0.19
N ILE A 307 -1.48 16.86 1.01
CA ILE A 307 -0.84 15.61 0.53
C ILE A 307 -1.89 14.61 0.03
N SER A 308 -3.04 14.53 0.70
CA SER A 308 -4.15 13.66 0.27
C SER A 308 -4.68 14.08 -1.10
N ASN A 309 -4.87 15.38 -1.31
CA ASN A 309 -5.24 15.93 -2.62
C ASN A 309 -4.18 15.63 -3.69
N SER A 310 -2.90 15.82 -3.39
CA SER A 310 -1.81 15.48 -4.30
C SER A 310 -1.87 14.00 -4.69
N SER A 311 -2.13 13.11 -3.72
CA SER A 311 -2.21 11.68 -3.97
C SER A 311 -3.34 11.32 -4.95
N TYR A 312 -4.53 11.92 -4.81
CA TYR A 312 -5.61 11.70 -5.78
C TYR A 312 -5.33 12.33 -7.13
N THR A 313 -4.77 13.54 -7.15
CA THR A 313 -4.64 14.34 -8.36
C THR A 313 -3.39 14.03 -9.17
N THR A 314 -2.36 13.39 -8.62
CA THR A 314 -1.14 13.08 -9.38
C THR A 314 -0.69 11.62 -9.27
N ASN A 315 -0.87 10.97 -8.10
CA ASN A 315 -0.43 9.59 -7.91
C ASN A 315 -1.44 8.57 -8.46
N LEU A 316 -2.72 8.76 -8.12
CA LEU A 316 -3.79 7.86 -8.54
C LEU A 316 -4.39 8.21 -9.91
N ASP A 317 -4.06 9.40 -10.44
CA ASP A 317 -4.30 9.79 -11.82
C ASP A 317 -3.19 10.74 -12.32
N PRO A 318 -2.08 10.20 -12.87
CA PRO A 318 -0.99 11.02 -13.41
C PRO A 318 -1.38 11.85 -14.63
N THR A 319 -2.55 11.61 -15.25
CA THR A 319 -2.95 12.30 -16.49
C THR A 319 -3.25 13.78 -16.29
N THR A 320 -3.45 14.22 -15.05
CA THR A 320 -3.55 15.66 -14.71
C THR A 320 -2.28 16.43 -15.08
N LEU A 321 -1.12 15.78 -15.15
CA LEU A 321 0.15 16.40 -15.54
C LEU A 321 0.15 16.91 -16.99
N LEU A 322 -0.79 16.45 -17.82
CA LEU A 322 -0.94 16.90 -19.20
C LEU A 322 -1.86 18.11 -19.35
N THR A 323 -2.55 18.52 -18.28
CA THR A 323 -3.30 19.79 -18.26
C THR A 323 -2.35 20.99 -18.34
N PRO A 324 -2.80 22.19 -18.74
CA PRO A 324 -1.95 23.37 -18.81
C PRO A 324 -1.19 23.64 -17.50
N GLU A 325 -1.89 23.54 -16.36
CA GLU A 325 -1.33 23.76 -15.02
C GLU A 325 -0.43 22.61 -14.57
N GLY A 326 -0.76 21.37 -14.92
CA GLY A 326 0.10 20.21 -14.69
C GLY A 326 1.44 20.30 -15.43
N ARG A 327 1.41 20.74 -16.69
CA ARG A 327 2.63 20.99 -17.49
C ARG A 327 3.46 22.13 -16.91
N GLN A 328 2.79 23.21 -16.48
CA GLN A 328 3.45 24.31 -15.79
C GLN A 328 4.12 23.84 -14.50
N PHE A 329 3.47 22.99 -13.71
CA PHE A 329 4.03 22.40 -12.50
C PHE A 329 5.30 21.59 -12.81
N LEU A 330 5.26 20.71 -13.82
CA LEU A 330 6.43 19.94 -14.24
C LEU A 330 7.58 20.84 -14.69
N GLU A 331 7.29 21.89 -15.47
CA GLU A 331 8.29 22.88 -15.89
C GLU A 331 8.89 23.63 -14.70
N MET A 332 8.08 24.01 -13.71
CA MET A 332 8.58 24.67 -12.49
C MET A 332 9.49 23.75 -11.67
N LYS A 333 9.15 22.46 -11.59
CA LYS A 333 9.90 21.48 -10.79
C LYS A 333 11.20 21.03 -11.46
N ALA A 334 11.17 20.81 -12.77
CA ALA A 334 12.25 20.11 -13.49
C ALA A 334 12.68 20.80 -14.79
N GLY A 335 12.17 21.99 -15.11
CA GLY A 335 12.58 22.77 -16.28
C GLY A 335 12.46 21.98 -17.59
N PRO A 336 13.53 21.89 -18.40
CA PRO A 336 13.52 21.09 -19.63
C PRO A 336 13.16 19.62 -19.45
N ALA A 337 13.55 18.98 -18.34
CA ALA A 337 13.21 17.59 -18.07
C ALA A 337 11.70 17.42 -17.82
N GLY A 338 11.07 18.38 -17.13
CA GLY A 338 9.62 18.40 -16.95
C GLY A 338 8.85 18.55 -18.27
N LYS A 339 9.36 19.39 -19.19
CA LYS A 339 8.79 19.51 -20.55
C LYS A 339 8.94 18.22 -21.35
N GLN A 340 10.11 17.58 -21.26
CA GLN A 340 10.37 16.30 -21.91
C GLN A 340 9.38 15.24 -21.41
N MET A 341 9.28 15.07 -20.08
CA MET A 341 8.35 14.13 -19.45
C MET A 341 6.91 14.33 -19.94
N ALA A 342 6.40 15.57 -19.92
CA ALA A 342 5.04 15.85 -20.36
C ALA A 342 4.81 15.52 -21.84
N GLY A 343 5.78 15.81 -22.71
CA GLY A 343 5.71 15.49 -24.13
C GLY A 343 5.77 13.98 -24.41
N GLU A 344 6.66 13.27 -23.72
CA GLU A 344 6.80 11.82 -23.82
C GLU A 344 5.57 11.10 -23.28
N TYR A 345 5.03 11.57 -22.16
CA TYR A 345 3.81 11.00 -21.59
C TYR A 345 2.59 11.21 -22.49
N GLU A 346 2.41 12.41 -23.05
CA GLU A 346 1.36 12.67 -24.05
C GLU A 346 1.50 11.77 -25.28
N LYS A 347 2.73 11.56 -25.78
CA LYS A 347 3.01 10.64 -26.89
C LYS A 347 2.57 9.22 -26.54
N ILE A 348 2.94 8.71 -25.37
CA ILE A 348 2.56 7.37 -24.88
C ILE A 348 1.03 7.22 -24.83
N LEU A 349 0.33 8.18 -24.21
CA LEU A 349 -1.14 8.12 -24.11
C LEU A 349 -1.80 8.16 -25.49
N LYS A 350 -1.27 8.96 -26.42
CA LYS A 350 -1.77 9.02 -27.80
C LYS A 350 -1.55 7.72 -28.56
N GLU A 351 -0.36 7.12 -28.46
CA GLU A 351 -0.02 5.84 -29.11
C GLU A 351 -0.88 4.69 -28.60
N THR A 352 -1.19 4.71 -27.31
CA THR A 352 -2.00 3.67 -26.66
C THR A 352 -3.49 3.94 -26.79
N GLY A 353 -3.90 5.06 -27.38
CA GLY A 353 -5.30 5.41 -27.65
C GLY A 353 -6.08 5.89 -26.43
N VAL A 354 -5.39 6.36 -25.39
CA VAL A 354 -6.00 6.92 -24.18
C VAL A 354 -6.55 8.31 -24.48
N THR A 355 -7.81 8.55 -24.11
CA THR A 355 -8.52 9.83 -24.32
C THR A 355 -9.40 10.14 -23.12
N GLY A 356 -9.95 11.36 -23.04
CA GLY A 356 -10.90 11.75 -22.00
C GLY A 356 -10.27 12.08 -20.63
N TYR A 357 -8.96 12.28 -20.58
CA TYR A 357 -8.24 12.68 -19.37
C TYR A 357 -8.27 14.21 -19.13
N PRO A 358 -8.09 14.69 -17.88
CA PRO A 358 -7.88 13.90 -16.66
C PRO A 358 -9.14 13.15 -16.21
N PHE A 359 -8.96 12.01 -15.55
CA PHE A 359 -10.06 11.15 -15.09
C PHE A 359 -10.52 11.51 -13.68
N VAL A 360 -9.59 11.99 -12.83
CA VAL A 360 -9.90 12.48 -11.50
C VAL A 360 -10.84 13.69 -11.58
N ARG A 361 -11.97 13.58 -10.89
CA ARG A 361 -12.97 14.62 -10.67
C ARG A 361 -12.45 15.59 -9.63
N ALA A 362 -11.88 16.67 -10.12
CA ALA A 362 -11.34 17.76 -9.32
C ALA A 362 -11.64 19.12 -9.97
N GLU A 363 -11.86 20.13 -9.14
CA GLU A 363 -12.08 21.50 -9.57
C GLU A 363 -10.75 22.23 -9.77
N LEU A 364 -10.73 23.22 -10.66
CA LEU A 364 -9.59 24.11 -10.81
C LEU A 364 -9.52 25.06 -9.60
N VAL A 365 -8.45 24.97 -8.83
CA VAL A 365 -8.22 25.75 -7.60
C VAL A 365 -6.76 26.20 -7.56
N GLY A 366 -6.53 27.47 -7.27
CA GLY A 366 -5.18 28.01 -7.13
C GLY A 366 -4.39 28.03 -8.44
N LYS A 367 -3.08 27.89 -8.34
CA LYS A 367 -2.11 27.89 -9.44
C LYS A 367 -1.16 26.70 -9.33
N ALA A 368 -0.48 26.38 -10.42
CA ALA A 368 0.57 25.37 -10.43
C ALA A 368 1.62 25.66 -9.34
N GLY A 369 1.95 24.65 -8.55
CA GLY A 369 2.89 24.72 -7.43
C GLY A 369 2.32 25.23 -6.11
N ASP A 370 1.05 25.67 -6.05
CA ASP A 370 0.42 26.00 -4.77
C ASP A 370 0.32 24.74 -3.88
N PRO A 371 0.73 24.78 -2.60
CA PRO A 371 0.75 23.59 -1.74
C PRO A 371 -0.60 22.85 -1.65
N ALA A 372 -1.71 23.58 -1.66
CA ALA A 372 -3.06 23.01 -1.56
C ALA A 372 -3.54 22.29 -2.83
N SER A 373 -2.86 22.51 -3.95
CA SER A 373 -3.28 22.09 -5.29
C SER A 373 -2.11 22.21 -6.25
N ILE A 374 -1.12 21.31 -6.13
CA ILE A 374 0.16 21.45 -6.84
C ILE A 374 0.03 21.48 -8.37
N VAL A 375 -1.03 20.86 -8.91
CA VAL A 375 -1.41 20.90 -10.33
C VAL A 375 -2.64 21.78 -10.58
N ALA A 376 -2.86 22.77 -9.71
CA ALA A 376 -4.01 23.67 -9.68
C ALA A 376 -5.39 22.96 -9.64
N ARG A 377 -5.44 21.74 -9.10
CA ARG A 377 -6.67 20.96 -8.98
C ARG A 377 -6.89 20.50 -7.55
N ARG A 378 -8.15 20.52 -7.12
CA ARG A 378 -8.56 20.03 -5.82
C ARG A 378 -9.80 19.14 -5.92
N VAL A 379 -9.71 17.94 -5.35
CA VAL A 379 -10.88 17.06 -5.17
C VAL A 379 -11.82 17.65 -4.12
N ASP A 380 -12.99 17.05 -3.90
CA ASP A 380 -13.97 17.53 -2.92
C ASP A 380 -13.31 17.76 -1.55
N ASN A 381 -13.22 19.03 -1.16
CA ASN A 381 -12.52 19.43 0.05
C ASN A 381 -13.20 18.89 1.31
N GLN A 382 -14.53 18.81 1.34
CA GLN A 382 -15.23 18.32 2.51
C GLN A 382 -14.89 16.85 2.76
N LYS A 383 -14.80 16.04 1.69
CA LYS A 383 -14.37 14.65 1.80
C LYS A 383 -12.93 14.50 2.32
N LEU A 384 -12.02 15.41 1.94
CA LEU A 384 -10.67 15.43 2.49
C LEU A 384 -10.68 15.76 3.99
N LEU A 385 -11.49 16.75 4.42
CA LEU A 385 -11.62 17.09 5.85
C LEU A 385 -12.25 15.95 6.66
N ASP A 386 -13.28 15.29 6.11
CA ASP A 386 -13.88 14.10 6.70
C ASP A 386 -12.82 13.00 6.86
N MET A 387 -12.00 12.78 5.83
CA MET A 387 -10.89 11.81 5.87
C MET A 387 -9.84 12.18 6.93
N ASN A 388 -9.49 13.46 7.08
CA ASN A 388 -8.59 13.90 8.17
C ASN A 388 -9.14 13.45 9.54
N ALA A 389 -10.43 13.70 9.81
CA ALA A 389 -11.06 13.29 11.07
C ALA A 389 -10.96 11.77 11.30
N TYR A 390 -11.10 10.97 10.23
CA TYR A 390 -10.97 9.53 10.32
C TYR A 390 -9.52 9.10 10.61
N LEU A 391 -8.56 9.62 9.86
CA LEU A 391 -7.14 9.27 9.99
C LEU A 391 -6.55 9.68 11.35
N ASP A 392 -7.00 10.80 11.92
CA ASP A 392 -6.67 11.21 13.29
C ASP A 392 -7.22 10.23 14.32
N SER A 393 -8.42 9.67 14.07
CA SER A 393 -9.07 8.71 14.98
C SER A 393 -8.51 7.29 14.91
N LEU A 394 -7.73 6.96 13.87
CA LEU A 394 -7.17 5.62 13.70
C LEU A 394 -6.12 5.34 14.77
N PRO A 395 -6.29 4.26 15.56
CA PRO A 395 -5.38 3.95 16.65
C PRO A 395 -4.03 3.44 16.12
N ALA A 396 -2.98 3.66 16.90
CA ALA A 396 -1.70 3.07 16.59
C ALA A 396 -1.76 1.54 16.79
N PRO A 397 -1.04 0.74 16.00
CA PRO A 397 -0.89 -0.69 16.26
C PRO A 397 -0.30 -0.92 17.66
N ALA A 398 -0.63 -2.07 18.25
CA ALA A 398 -0.01 -2.47 19.51
C ALA A 398 1.52 -2.47 19.39
N GLY A 399 2.19 -1.87 20.36
CA GLY A 399 3.65 -1.88 20.43
C GLY A 399 4.21 -3.29 20.55
N ALA A 400 5.47 -3.47 20.14
CA ALA A 400 6.16 -4.74 20.30
C ALA A 400 6.21 -5.16 21.78
N LYS A 401 6.01 -6.45 22.05
CA LYS A 401 6.28 -7.01 23.38
C LYS A 401 7.79 -6.99 23.62
N VAL A 402 8.22 -6.08 24.47
CA VAL A 402 9.63 -5.88 24.82
C VAL A 402 9.86 -6.20 26.29
N ASN A 403 11.07 -6.65 26.63
CA ASN A 403 11.50 -6.75 28.00
C ASN A 403 11.59 -5.33 28.60
N GLU A 404 10.90 -5.09 29.72
CA GLU A 404 10.74 -3.75 30.29
C GLU A 404 12.07 -3.09 30.69
N GLU A 405 12.99 -3.86 31.30
CA GLU A 405 14.30 -3.35 31.70
C GLU A 405 15.14 -2.94 30.48
N THR A 406 15.08 -3.73 29.40
CA THR A 406 15.76 -3.41 28.15
C THR A 406 15.13 -2.19 27.46
N ALA A 407 13.80 -2.07 27.48
CA ALA A 407 13.09 -0.91 26.96
C ALA A 407 13.44 0.37 27.76
N ALA A 408 13.55 0.27 29.09
CA ALA A 408 13.95 1.39 29.94
C ALA A 408 15.39 1.85 29.64
N ARG A 409 16.33 0.91 29.50
CA ARG A 409 17.72 1.23 29.10
C ARG A 409 17.78 1.87 27.71
N GLY A 410 17.01 1.33 26.75
CA GLY A 410 16.91 1.90 25.41
C GLY A 410 16.34 3.32 25.41
N ARG A 411 15.33 3.59 26.23
CA ARG A 411 14.76 4.93 26.41
C ARG A 411 15.78 5.92 26.95
N GLU A 412 16.57 5.53 27.94
CA GLU A 412 17.62 6.39 28.50
C GLU A 412 18.71 6.70 27.47
N LEU A 413 19.14 5.69 26.72
CA LEU A 413 20.10 5.87 25.63
C LEU A 413 19.55 6.82 24.55
N PHE A 414 18.29 6.64 24.16
CA PHE A 414 17.65 7.51 23.18
C PHE A 414 17.58 8.96 23.67
N ARG A 415 17.18 9.17 24.93
CA ARG A 415 17.09 10.51 25.53
C ARG A 415 18.43 11.22 25.62
N THR A 416 19.49 10.49 25.92
CA THR A 416 20.84 11.06 26.08
C THR A 416 21.56 11.29 24.75
N SER A 417 21.25 10.50 23.72
CA SER A 417 22.07 10.45 22.49
C SER A 417 21.34 10.84 21.21
N CYS A 418 20.01 10.70 21.17
CA CYS A 418 19.24 10.80 19.92
C CYS A 418 18.31 12.02 19.87
N THR A 419 17.88 12.54 21.03
CA THR A 419 16.92 13.65 21.12
C THR A 419 17.44 14.96 20.53
N GLN A 420 18.76 15.15 20.40
CA GLN A 420 19.28 16.34 19.73
C GLN A 420 18.76 16.50 18.30
N CYS A 421 18.45 15.39 17.61
CA CYS A 421 17.85 15.40 16.27
C CYS A 421 16.43 14.82 16.24
N HIS A 422 16.07 13.96 17.20
CA HIS A 422 14.81 13.20 17.21
C HIS A 422 13.90 13.51 18.41
N ASN A 423 13.97 14.72 18.96
CA ASN A 423 13.02 15.17 19.98
C ASN A 423 11.77 15.72 19.28
N VAL A 424 10.79 14.82 19.09
CA VAL A 424 9.42 15.15 18.66
C VAL A 424 8.53 15.38 19.87
#